data_AF-A0A9X2BWF8-F1
#
_entry.id   AF-A0A9X2BWF8-F1
#
_cell.length_a   1.000
_cell.length_b   1.000
_cell.length_c   1.000
_cell.angle_alpha   90.00
_cell.angle_beta   90.00
_cell.angle_gamma   90.00
#
_symmetry.space_group_name_H-M   'P 1'
#
loop_
_entity.id
_entity.type
_entity.pdbx_description
1 polymer ?
#
loop_
_entity_poly.entity_id
_entity_poly.type
_entity_poly.pdbx_seq_one_letter_code
_entity_poly.pdbx_strand_id
1 'polypeptide(L)'
;MSAYETLSFKITGVAPLLMHNGQLADPLNPFSQSIAEVTKKRKKTDADHVEMARREFFGGLYISGGAPCIPAEMIEAALIKGAMKEKRGPAAKAGLLVEQNAILEYDGPREPKALWQDERFRLRVAVKVGQAKVMRTRPRFDGWHAAVEVKFLPSLLNRKEVGDFLATAGEQIGIGDWRPRFGRFLVEGVVA
;
A
#
# COMPACT_ATOMS: atom_id res chain seq x y z
N MET A 1 -3.62 24.73 21.79
CA MET A 1 -2.55 24.41 20.82
C MET A 1 -2.50 22.91 20.69
N SER A 2 -2.49 22.36 19.47
CA SER A 2 -2.30 20.91 19.30
C SER A 2 -0.93 20.53 19.87
N ALA A 3 -0.86 19.43 20.62
CA ALA A 3 0.42 18.91 21.13
C ALA A 3 1.30 18.30 20.02
N TYR A 4 0.78 18.18 18.80
CA TYR A 4 1.45 17.58 17.66
C TYR A 4 2.11 18.63 16.77
N GLU A 5 3.31 18.32 16.30
CA GLU A 5 3.95 18.96 15.15
C GLU A 5 3.72 18.10 13.90
N THR A 6 3.81 18.73 12.72
CA THR A 6 3.55 18.08 11.42
C THR A 6 4.77 18.19 10.52
N LEU A 7 5.09 17.09 9.82
CA LEU A 7 6.14 17.02 8.82
C LEU A 7 5.59 16.45 7.52
N SER A 8 5.90 17.09 6.41
CA SER A 8 5.55 16.60 5.09
C SER A 8 6.79 16.02 4.41
N PHE A 9 6.66 14.81 3.87
CA PHE A 9 7.73 14.12 3.15
C PHE A 9 7.25 13.76 1.76
N LYS A 10 8.16 13.77 0.78
CA LYS A 10 7.92 13.10 -0.48
C LYS A 10 8.60 11.73 -0.45
N ILE A 11 7.85 10.67 -0.74
CA ILE A 11 8.39 9.33 -0.91
C ILE A 11 8.39 8.95 -2.39
N THR A 12 9.51 8.46 -2.90
CA THR A 12 9.69 8.08 -4.30
C THR A 12 10.09 6.62 -4.40
N GLY A 13 9.30 5.81 -5.11
CA GLY A 13 9.53 4.38 -5.24
C GLY A 13 10.82 4.03 -5.98
N VAL A 14 11.65 3.18 -5.40
CA VAL A 14 12.81 2.54 -6.07
C VAL A 14 12.52 1.11 -6.51
N ALA A 15 11.38 0.56 -6.06
CA ALA A 15 10.80 -0.68 -6.54
C ALA A 15 9.30 -0.46 -6.80
N PRO A 16 8.66 -1.30 -7.63
CA PRO A 16 7.24 -1.16 -7.91
C PRO A 16 6.41 -1.27 -6.63
N LEU A 17 5.29 -0.54 -6.54
CA LEU A 17 4.33 -0.71 -5.45
C LEU A 17 3.35 -1.80 -5.85
N LEU A 18 3.17 -2.80 -4.98
CA LEU A 18 2.16 -3.84 -5.14
C LEU A 18 1.04 -3.63 -4.12
N MET A 19 -0.20 -3.53 -4.59
CA MET A 19 -1.36 -3.38 -3.71
C MET A 19 -2.05 -4.72 -3.44
N HIS A 20 -2.51 -4.89 -2.21
CA HIS A 20 -3.40 -5.97 -1.82
C HIS A 20 -4.29 -5.53 -0.66
N ASN A 21 -5.40 -4.87 -0.98
CA ASN A 21 -6.32 -4.39 0.03
C ASN A 21 -6.97 -5.55 0.82
N GLY A 22 -6.86 -5.47 2.15
CA GLY A 22 -7.35 -6.47 3.09
C GLY A 22 -8.86 -6.63 3.11
N GLN A 23 -9.63 -5.74 2.47
CA GLN A 23 -11.09 -5.87 2.32
C GLN A 23 -11.51 -7.20 1.69
N LEU A 24 -10.63 -7.82 0.90
CA LEU A 24 -10.84 -9.14 0.29
C LEU A 24 -10.86 -10.30 1.30
N ALA A 25 -10.45 -10.05 2.55
CA ALA A 25 -10.51 -11.04 3.63
C ALA A 25 -11.89 -11.08 4.30
N ASP A 26 -12.67 -10.00 4.21
CA ASP A 26 -14.02 -9.94 4.78
C ASP A 26 -15.01 -10.67 3.85
N PRO A 27 -15.64 -11.79 4.29
CA PRO A 27 -16.60 -12.53 3.48
C PRO A 27 -17.89 -11.74 3.18
N LEU A 28 -18.16 -10.66 3.92
CA LEU A 28 -19.32 -9.79 3.69
C LEU A 28 -19.01 -8.63 2.73
N ASN A 29 -17.75 -8.40 2.40
CA ASN A 29 -17.37 -7.34 1.47
C ASN A 29 -17.87 -7.66 0.04
N PRO A 30 -18.44 -6.68 -0.69
CA PRO A 30 -18.96 -6.90 -2.05
C PRO A 30 -17.92 -7.47 -3.03
N PHE A 31 -16.65 -7.07 -2.93
CA PHE A 31 -15.60 -7.63 -3.79
C PHE A 31 -15.35 -9.10 -3.46
N SER A 32 -15.28 -9.47 -2.19
CA SER A 32 -15.12 -10.86 -1.75
C SER A 32 -16.27 -11.75 -2.23
N GLN A 33 -17.51 -11.28 -2.07
CA GLN A 33 -18.70 -11.97 -2.55
C GLN A 33 -18.67 -12.14 -4.07
N SER A 34 -18.32 -11.09 -4.80
CA SER A 34 -18.20 -11.15 -6.26
C SER A 34 -17.11 -12.15 -6.70
N ILE A 35 -15.96 -12.21 -6.04
CA ILE A 35 -14.93 -13.21 -6.36
C ILE A 35 -15.44 -14.63 -6.05
N ALA A 36 -16.21 -14.78 -4.96
CA ALA A 36 -16.81 -16.05 -4.56
C ALA A 36 -17.76 -16.63 -5.62
N GLU A 37 -18.56 -15.80 -6.28
CA GLU A 37 -19.47 -16.22 -7.37
C GLU A 37 -18.73 -16.94 -8.50
N VAL A 38 -17.57 -16.43 -8.89
CA VAL A 38 -16.77 -17.01 -9.99
C VAL A 38 -15.97 -18.22 -9.49
N THR A 39 -15.40 -18.13 -8.28
CA THR A 39 -14.58 -19.21 -7.71
C THR A 39 -15.38 -20.46 -7.36
N LYS A 40 -16.67 -20.33 -7.00
CA LYS A 40 -17.57 -21.47 -6.72
C LYS A 40 -17.92 -22.32 -7.94
N LYS A 41 -17.70 -21.82 -9.18
CA LYS A 41 -17.94 -22.59 -10.40
C LYS A 41 -17.01 -23.81 -10.45
N ARG A 42 -17.60 -25.02 -10.63
CA ARG A 42 -16.84 -26.29 -10.67
C ARG A 42 -15.96 -26.39 -11.92
N LYS A 43 -16.51 -26.07 -13.10
CA LYS A 43 -15.77 -25.94 -14.36
C LYS A 43 -15.65 -24.47 -14.68
N LYS A 44 -14.42 -23.98 -14.81
CA LYS A 44 -14.12 -22.58 -15.14
C LYS A 44 -13.64 -22.51 -16.58
N THR A 45 -14.14 -21.52 -17.31
CA THR A 45 -13.66 -21.13 -18.63
C THR A 45 -12.52 -20.12 -18.50
N ASP A 46 -11.82 -19.84 -19.59
CA ASP A 46 -10.82 -18.77 -19.62
C ASP A 46 -11.44 -17.40 -19.28
N ALA A 47 -12.68 -17.16 -19.73
CA ALA A 47 -13.43 -15.97 -19.37
C ALA A 47 -13.69 -15.86 -17.86
N ASP A 48 -13.96 -16.98 -17.18
CA ASP A 48 -14.08 -17.00 -15.71
C ASP A 48 -12.75 -16.66 -15.02
N HIS A 49 -11.62 -17.12 -15.58
CA HIS A 49 -10.30 -16.80 -15.04
C HIS A 49 -9.95 -15.31 -15.21
N VAL A 50 -10.31 -14.71 -16.34
CA VAL A 50 -10.16 -13.27 -16.58
C VAL A 50 -11.06 -12.46 -15.66
N GLU A 51 -12.32 -12.85 -15.51
CA GLU A 51 -13.27 -12.15 -14.64
C GLU A 51 -12.88 -12.23 -13.16
N MET A 52 -12.38 -13.39 -12.72
CA MET A 52 -11.82 -13.55 -11.38
C MET A 52 -10.59 -12.64 -11.18
N ALA A 53 -9.68 -12.59 -12.15
CA ALA A 53 -8.52 -11.69 -12.12
C ALA A 53 -8.95 -10.22 -12.07
N ARG A 54 -9.98 -9.84 -12.82
CA ARG A 54 -10.55 -8.50 -12.85
C ARG A 54 -11.15 -8.11 -11.50
N ARG A 55 -12.00 -8.95 -10.92
CA ARG A 55 -12.62 -8.71 -9.60
C ARG A 55 -11.57 -8.61 -8.50
N GLU A 56 -10.56 -9.50 -8.53
CA GLU A 56 -9.45 -9.48 -7.59
C GLU A 56 -8.59 -8.21 -7.73
N PHE A 57 -8.33 -7.76 -8.96
CA PHE A 57 -7.63 -6.50 -9.21
C PHE A 57 -8.37 -5.32 -8.59
N PHE A 58 -9.67 -5.18 -8.84
CA PHE A 58 -10.47 -4.08 -8.30
C PHE A 58 -10.54 -4.10 -6.77
N GLY A 59 -10.82 -5.27 -6.18
CA GLY A 59 -10.85 -5.40 -4.73
C GLY A 59 -9.48 -5.26 -4.08
N GLY A 60 -8.38 -5.43 -4.84
CA GLY A 60 -7.02 -5.26 -4.36
C GLY A 60 -6.51 -3.82 -4.34
N LEU A 61 -7.20 -2.89 -5.00
CA LEU A 61 -6.82 -1.46 -5.03
C LEU A 61 -7.10 -0.78 -3.68
N TYR A 62 -6.23 0.16 -3.33
CA TYR A 62 -6.50 1.19 -2.33
C TYR A 62 -6.87 2.47 -3.06
N ILE A 63 -8.08 2.99 -2.82
CA ILE A 63 -8.62 4.15 -3.52
C ILE A 63 -9.05 5.21 -2.50
N SER A 64 -8.69 6.47 -2.74
CA SER A 64 -9.17 7.62 -1.98
C SER A 64 -9.47 8.76 -2.95
N GLY A 65 -10.63 9.42 -2.79
CA GLY A 65 -11.06 10.48 -3.72
C GLY A 65 -11.19 10.02 -5.19
N GLY A 66 -11.40 8.72 -5.44
CA GLY A 66 -11.50 8.15 -6.78
C GLY A 66 -10.16 7.83 -7.47
N ALA A 67 -9.03 8.06 -6.82
CA ALA A 67 -7.70 7.73 -7.33
C ALA A 67 -6.95 6.74 -6.43
N PRO A 68 -5.96 5.99 -6.95
CA PRO A 68 -5.11 5.16 -6.11
C PRO A 68 -4.37 5.93 -5.03
N CYS A 69 -4.28 5.34 -3.85
CA CYS A 69 -3.62 5.94 -2.70
C CYS A 69 -2.80 4.89 -1.93
N ILE A 70 -1.94 5.38 -1.04
CA ILE A 70 -1.32 4.61 0.02
C ILE A 70 -2.10 4.93 1.30
N PRO A 71 -2.71 3.93 1.97
CA PRO A 71 -3.44 4.16 3.21
C PRO A 71 -2.57 4.77 4.30
N ALA A 72 -3.15 5.68 5.09
CA ALA A 72 -2.50 6.31 6.23
C ALA A 72 -1.92 5.28 7.22
N GLU A 73 -2.72 4.26 7.57
CA GLU A 73 -2.32 3.14 8.43
C GLU A 73 -1.12 2.34 7.90
N MET A 74 -0.95 2.27 6.57
CA MET A 74 0.17 1.56 5.94
C MET A 74 1.47 2.33 6.11
N ILE A 75 1.40 3.66 5.99
CA ILE A 75 2.51 4.57 6.19
C ILE A 75 2.91 4.56 7.66
N GLU A 76 1.95 4.69 8.57
CA GLU A 76 2.18 4.66 10.02
C GLU A 76 2.81 3.33 10.45
N ALA A 77 2.29 2.20 9.95
CA ALA A 77 2.88 0.89 10.21
C ALA A 77 4.31 0.75 9.67
N ALA A 78 4.62 1.39 8.54
CA ALA A 78 5.97 1.40 7.99
C ALA A 78 6.93 2.24 8.86
N LEU A 79 6.51 3.45 9.27
CA LEU A 79 7.25 4.31 10.20
C LEU A 79 7.56 3.60 11.52
N ILE A 80 6.55 2.98 12.14
CA ILE A 80 6.72 2.24 13.40
C ILE A 80 7.73 1.09 13.21
N LYS A 81 7.67 0.36 12.10
CA LYS A 81 8.66 -0.69 11.80
C LYS A 81 10.06 -0.13 11.56
N GLY A 82 10.18 1.05 10.95
CA GLY A 82 11.44 1.79 10.83
C GLY A 82 12.01 2.11 12.21
N ALA A 83 11.20 2.71 13.08
CA ALA A 83 11.58 3.03 14.46
C ALA A 83 12.00 1.80 15.29
N MET A 84 11.42 0.63 15.02
CA MET A 84 11.82 -0.62 15.69
C MET A 84 13.28 -1.01 15.40
N LYS A 85 13.85 -0.63 14.25
CA LYS A 85 15.27 -0.87 13.95
C LYS A 85 16.20 -0.09 14.87
N GLU A 86 15.73 1.05 15.36
CA GLU A 86 16.45 1.92 16.30
C GLU A 86 15.99 1.71 17.75
N LYS A 87 15.23 0.65 18.04
CA LYS A 87 14.65 0.36 19.37
C LYS A 87 13.71 1.47 19.88
N ARG A 88 13.16 2.29 18.99
CA ARG A 88 12.20 3.38 19.28
C ARG A 88 10.74 3.02 19.00
N GLY A 89 10.45 1.75 18.71
CA GLY A 89 9.09 1.27 18.40
C GLY A 89 7.99 1.71 19.38
N PRO A 90 8.15 1.57 20.71
CA PRO A 90 7.14 2.03 21.67
C PRO A 90 6.90 3.55 21.63
N ALA A 91 7.96 4.35 21.54
CA ALA A 91 7.85 5.81 21.43
C ALA A 91 7.18 6.21 20.10
N ALA A 92 7.52 5.55 19.00
CA ALA A 92 6.89 5.76 17.70
C ALA A 92 5.39 5.44 17.73
N LYS A 93 4.98 4.33 18.34
CA LYS A 93 3.55 3.97 18.50
C LYS A 93 2.76 4.98 19.33
N ALA A 94 3.38 5.55 20.37
CA ALA A 94 2.74 6.52 21.24
C ALA A 94 2.79 7.95 20.67
N GLY A 95 3.76 8.25 19.81
CA GLY A 95 4.11 9.60 19.40
C GLY A 95 3.90 9.91 17.93
N LEU A 96 3.62 8.94 17.05
CA LEU A 96 3.32 9.17 15.63
C LEU A 96 1.84 9.06 15.35
N LEU A 97 1.37 9.85 14.39
CA LEU A 97 0.03 9.77 13.85
C LEU A 97 0.06 10.13 12.35
N VAL A 98 -0.51 9.28 11.51
CA VAL A 98 -0.77 9.57 10.08
C VAL A 98 -2.27 9.52 9.85
N GLU A 99 -2.87 10.64 9.48
CA GLU A 99 -4.34 10.74 9.35
C GLU A 99 -4.82 10.64 7.89
N GLN A 100 -3.99 11.12 6.95
CA GLN A 100 -4.39 11.25 5.56
C GLN A 100 -3.77 10.16 4.71
N ASN A 101 -4.58 9.59 3.81
CA ASN A 101 -4.07 8.72 2.77
C ASN A 101 -3.20 9.55 1.81
N ALA A 102 -2.05 9.02 1.44
CA ALA A 102 -1.19 9.67 0.45
C ALA A 102 -1.68 9.31 -0.95
N ILE A 103 -2.08 10.30 -1.75
CA ILE A 103 -2.45 10.06 -3.15
C ILE A 103 -1.22 9.54 -3.90
N LEU A 104 -1.40 8.46 -4.66
CA LEU A 104 -0.33 7.84 -5.41
C LEU A 104 -0.20 8.52 -6.77
N GLU A 105 0.99 9.03 -7.05
CA GLU A 105 1.37 9.65 -8.31
C GLU A 105 2.20 8.68 -9.15
N TYR A 106 1.87 8.55 -10.44
CA TYR A 106 2.51 7.65 -11.40
C TYR A 106 2.09 8.03 -12.84
N ASP A 107 2.82 7.55 -13.85
CA ASP A 107 2.45 7.72 -15.25
C ASP A 107 1.34 6.73 -15.64
N GLY A 108 0.12 7.23 -15.88
CA GLY A 108 -0.98 6.45 -16.42
C GLY A 108 -2.37 6.87 -15.93
N PRO A 109 -3.41 6.06 -16.20
CA PRO A 109 -4.78 6.39 -15.87
C PRO A 109 -5.03 6.36 -14.37
N ARG A 110 -5.89 7.24 -13.87
CA ARG A 110 -6.26 7.30 -12.45
C ARG A 110 -7.53 6.51 -12.10
N GLU A 111 -8.45 6.38 -13.05
CA GLU A 111 -9.70 5.68 -12.81
C GLU A 111 -9.46 4.16 -12.75
N PRO A 112 -9.99 3.43 -11.75
CA PRO A 112 -9.83 1.98 -11.63
C PRO A 112 -10.15 1.20 -12.91
N LYS A 113 -11.23 1.59 -13.62
CA LYS A 113 -11.65 0.90 -14.85
C LYS A 113 -10.61 1.04 -15.96
N ALA A 114 -10.04 2.24 -16.13
CA ALA A 114 -8.99 2.50 -17.11
C ALA A 114 -7.68 1.81 -16.72
N LEU A 115 -7.35 1.75 -15.42
CA LEU A 115 -6.22 0.96 -14.91
C LEU A 115 -6.34 -0.52 -15.29
N TRP A 116 -7.54 -1.10 -15.23
CA TRP A 116 -7.74 -2.49 -15.68
C TRP A 116 -7.55 -2.65 -17.19
N GLN A 117 -7.72 -1.63 -18.03
CA GLN A 117 -7.48 -1.79 -19.47
C GLN A 117 -5.99 -1.82 -19.81
N ASP A 118 -5.13 -1.23 -18.97
CA ASP A 118 -3.68 -1.18 -19.19
C ASP A 118 -2.96 -2.33 -18.45
N GLU A 119 -2.29 -3.20 -19.21
CA GLU A 119 -1.59 -4.38 -18.66
C GLU A 119 -0.41 -4.03 -17.76
N ARG A 120 0.18 -2.84 -17.91
CA ARG A 120 1.31 -2.39 -17.08
C ARG A 120 0.97 -2.34 -15.60
N PHE A 121 -0.31 -2.11 -15.28
CA PHE A 121 -0.78 -2.00 -13.89
C PHE A 121 -1.11 -3.34 -13.24
N ARG A 122 -0.92 -4.46 -13.93
CA ARG A 122 -1.33 -5.79 -13.46
C ARG A 122 -0.13 -6.70 -13.28
N LEU A 123 0.02 -7.24 -12.08
CA LEU A 123 0.88 -8.39 -11.85
C LEU A 123 0.02 -9.64 -11.70
N ARG A 124 0.09 -10.55 -12.68
CA ARG A 124 -0.55 -11.86 -12.61
C ARG A 124 0.51 -12.94 -12.38
N VAL A 125 0.37 -13.66 -11.27
CA VAL A 125 1.44 -14.52 -10.76
C VAL A 125 0.88 -15.67 -9.93
N ALA A 126 1.56 -16.82 -9.98
CA ALA A 126 1.18 -18.00 -9.22
C ALA A 126 1.64 -17.86 -7.76
N VAL A 127 0.72 -17.99 -6.80
CA VAL A 127 1.01 -17.93 -5.35
C VAL A 127 0.61 -19.24 -4.68
N LYS A 128 1.29 -19.59 -3.59
CA LYS A 128 0.93 -20.75 -2.77
C LYS A 128 -0.16 -20.35 -1.76
N VAL A 129 -1.29 -21.05 -1.77
CA VAL A 129 -2.37 -20.91 -0.78
C VAL A 129 -2.62 -22.28 -0.17
N GLY A 130 -2.20 -22.47 1.09
CA GLY A 130 -2.13 -23.80 1.69
C GLY A 130 -1.21 -24.71 0.86
N GLN A 131 -1.74 -25.80 0.33
CA GLN A 131 -0.99 -26.72 -0.56
C GLN A 131 -1.20 -26.42 -2.06
N ALA A 132 -2.16 -25.58 -2.42
CA ALA A 132 -2.49 -25.29 -3.81
C ALA A 132 -1.65 -24.13 -4.37
N LYS A 133 -1.39 -24.17 -5.68
CA LYS A 133 -0.81 -23.05 -6.42
C LYS A 133 -1.92 -22.38 -7.24
N VAL A 134 -2.20 -21.11 -6.95
CA VAL A 134 -3.33 -20.37 -7.53
C VAL A 134 -2.82 -19.10 -8.20
N MET A 135 -3.31 -18.81 -9.41
CA MET A 135 -3.02 -17.54 -10.07
C MET A 135 -3.74 -16.40 -9.35
N ARG A 136 -2.99 -15.38 -8.95
CA ARG A 136 -3.52 -14.15 -8.38
C ARG A 136 -3.18 -12.97 -9.28
N THR A 137 -4.05 -11.98 -9.28
CA THR A 137 -3.84 -10.70 -9.96
C THR A 137 -3.80 -9.59 -8.94
N ARG A 138 -2.78 -8.74 -9.02
CA ARG A 138 -2.53 -7.64 -8.08
C ARG A 138 -2.30 -6.33 -8.84
N PRO A 139 -2.86 -5.20 -8.38
CA PRO A 139 -2.46 -3.90 -8.89
C PRO A 139 -0.99 -3.63 -8.59
N ARG A 140 -0.26 -3.19 -9.62
CA ARG A 140 1.17 -2.88 -9.58
C ARG A 140 1.38 -1.49 -10.16
N PHE A 141 2.17 -0.67 -9.49
CA PHE A 141 2.52 0.67 -9.95
C PHE A 141 4.03 0.81 -10.05
N ASP A 142 4.54 1.05 -11.26
CA ASP A 142 5.94 1.36 -11.53
C ASP A 142 6.16 2.87 -11.48
N GLY A 143 7.37 3.33 -11.11
CA GLY A 143 7.72 4.75 -11.13
C GLY A 143 6.80 5.65 -10.29
N TRP A 144 6.42 5.19 -9.10
CA TRP A 144 5.44 5.87 -8.25
C TRP A 144 6.10 6.82 -7.25
N HIS A 145 5.35 7.83 -6.82
CA HIS A 145 5.69 8.67 -5.67
C HIS A 145 4.43 9.13 -4.93
N ALA A 146 4.59 9.67 -3.73
CA ALA A 146 3.48 10.23 -2.96
C ALA A 146 3.98 11.28 -1.96
N ALA A 147 3.12 12.25 -1.64
CA ALA A 147 3.33 13.18 -0.52
C ALA A 147 2.67 12.62 0.74
N VAL A 148 3.40 12.62 1.85
CA VAL A 148 3.01 12.02 3.12
C VAL A 148 3.10 13.06 4.22
N GLU A 149 2.01 13.24 4.96
CA GLU A 149 1.98 14.08 6.16
C GLU A 149 2.06 13.20 7.42
N VAL A 150 3.05 13.46 8.26
CA VAL A 150 3.27 12.73 9.52
C VAL A 150 3.18 13.70 10.68
N LYS A 151 2.27 13.43 11.60
CA LYS A 151 2.18 14.14 12.87
C LYS A 151 2.99 13.42 13.93
N PHE A 152 3.67 14.17 14.78
CA PHE A 152 4.41 13.61 15.90
C PHE A 152 4.31 14.45 17.18
N LEU A 153 4.45 13.80 18.33
CA LEU A 153 4.55 14.44 19.64
C LEU A 153 6.02 14.84 19.94
N PRO A 154 6.36 16.14 20.02
CA PRO A 154 7.73 16.60 20.29
C PRO A 154 8.27 16.17 21.65
N SER A 155 7.40 15.81 22.61
CA SER A 155 7.78 15.28 23.91
C SER A 155 8.33 13.85 23.86
N LEU A 156 8.06 13.11 22.79
CA LEU A 156 8.46 11.70 22.63
C LEU A 156 9.44 11.47 21.49
N LEU A 157 9.38 12.29 20.44
CA LEU A 157 10.14 12.14 19.21
C LEU A 157 10.61 13.51 18.73
N ASN A 158 11.74 13.57 18.03
CA ASN A 158 12.16 14.78 17.33
C ASN A 158 12.04 14.64 15.81
N ARG A 159 12.14 15.76 15.08
CA ARG A 159 11.96 15.81 13.62
C ARG A 159 12.94 14.89 12.87
N LYS A 160 14.18 14.80 13.34
CA LYS A 160 15.22 13.96 12.71
C LYS A 160 14.84 12.48 12.83
N GLU A 161 14.41 12.05 14.02
CA GLU A 161 13.97 10.67 14.27
C GLU A 161 12.82 10.28 13.34
N VAL A 162 11.82 11.14 13.16
CA VAL A 162 10.70 10.84 12.24
C VAL A 162 11.19 10.63 10.81
N GLY A 163 12.10 11.49 10.34
CA GLY A 163 12.72 11.35 9.01
C GLY A 163 13.55 10.08 8.88
N ASP A 164 14.39 9.77 9.86
CA ASP A 164 15.25 8.57 9.89
C ASP A 164 14.39 7.29 9.91
N PHE A 165 13.29 7.27 10.66
CA PHE A 165 12.36 6.14 10.69
C PHE A 165 11.73 5.90 9.32
N LEU A 166 11.31 6.98 8.63
CA LEU A 166 10.72 6.88 7.31
C LEU A 166 11.75 6.43 6.26
N ALA A 167 12.98 6.93 6.33
CA ALA A 167 14.07 6.53 5.46
C ALA A 167 14.42 5.04 5.64
N THR A 168 14.57 4.60 6.90
CA THR A 168 14.77 3.19 7.25
C THR A 168 13.61 2.33 6.78
N ALA A 169 12.38 2.80 6.93
CA ALA A 169 11.20 2.12 6.43
C ALA A 169 11.27 1.95 4.90
N GLY A 170 11.60 3.00 4.17
CA GLY A 170 11.72 2.98 2.71
C GLY A 170 12.80 2.03 2.19
N GLU A 171 13.99 2.07 2.79
CA GLU A 171 15.16 1.29 2.36
C GLU A 171 15.08 -0.19 2.79
N GLN A 172 14.58 -0.47 4.00
CA GLN A 172 14.71 -1.79 4.62
C GLN A 172 13.39 -2.55 4.80
N ILE A 173 12.24 -1.88 4.76
CA ILE A 173 10.93 -2.51 5.05
C ILE A 173 9.95 -2.44 3.87
N GLY A 174 9.81 -1.28 3.24
CA GLY A 174 8.85 -1.01 2.18
C GLY A 174 7.39 -0.95 2.65
N ILE A 175 6.50 -0.60 1.73
CA ILE A 175 5.05 -0.56 1.89
C ILE A 175 4.34 -1.52 0.92
N GLY A 176 3.04 -1.73 1.12
CA GLY A 176 2.25 -2.63 0.28
C GLY A 176 2.51 -4.12 0.53
N ASP A 177 2.24 -4.91 -0.49
CA ASP A 177 2.34 -6.37 -0.46
C ASP A 177 3.75 -6.86 -0.85
N TRP A 178 4.09 -8.09 -0.47
CA TRP A 178 5.33 -8.78 -0.86
C TRP A 178 6.63 -8.03 -0.55
N ARG A 179 6.59 -7.25 0.53
CA ARG A 179 7.76 -6.67 1.17
C ARG A 179 8.75 -7.77 1.59
N PRO A 180 10.07 -7.57 1.45
CA PRO A 180 10.75 -6.32 1.07
C PRO A 180 10.88 -6.06 -0.45
N ARG A 181 10.46 -7.00 -1.31
CA ARG A 181 10.73 -6.93 -2.76
C ARG A 181 10.04 -5.76 -3.44
N PHE A 182 8.82 -5.42 -3.00
CA PHE A 182 8.00 -4.34 -3.54
C PHE A 182 7.85 -3.21 -2.53
N GLY A 183 7.48 -2.03 -3.04
CA GLY A 183 7.16 -0.84 -2.25
C GLY A 183 8.33 -0.24 -1.47
N ARG A 184 9.57 -0.48 -1.90
CA ARG A 184 10.76 0.25 -1.45
C ARG A 184 10.73 1.67 -1.98
N PHE A 185 11.17 2.63 -1.17
CA PHE A 185 11.18 4.05 -1.54
C PHE A 185 12.34 4.81 -0.91
N LEU A 186 12.68 5.93 -1.52
CA LEU A 186 13.54 6.97 -0.95
C LEU A 186 12.67 8.08 -0.38
N VAL A 187 13.23 8.82 0.59
CA VAL A 187 12.58 9.97 1.22
C VAL A 187 13.29 11.24 0.77
N GLU A 188 12.54 12.18 0.20
CA GLU A 188 13.04 13.49 -0.23
C GLU A 188 12.45 14.58 0.66
N GLY A 189 13.32 15.21 1.46
CA GLY A 189 13.07 16.45 2.19
C GLY A 189 11.98 16.42 3.26
N VAL A 190 11.98 17.49 4.07
CA VAL A 190 10.81 17.92 4.84
C VAL A 190 10.26 19.12 4.07
N VAL A 191 9.09 19.00 3.46
CA VAL A 191 8.38 20.19 2.96
C VAL A 191 7.85 20.89 4.21
N ALA A 192 8.49 22.00 4.56
CA ALA A 192 8.10 22.84 5.68
C ALA A 192 6.77 23.56 5.42
#